data_AF-A0A2A4QL13-F1
#
_entry.id   AF-A0A2A4QL13-F1
#
_cell.length_a   1.000
_cell.length_b   1.000
_cell.length_c   1.000
_cell.angle_alpha   90.00
_cell.angle_beta   90.00
_cell.angle_gamma   90.00
#
_symmetry.space_group_name_H-M   'P 1'
#
loop_
_entity.id
_entity.type
_entity.pdbx_description
1 polymer ?
#
loop_
_entity_poly.entity_id
_entity_poly.type
_entity_poly.pdbx_seq_one_letter_code
_entity_poly.pdbx_strand_id
1 'polypeptide(L)'
;MNNYCDTRRILNKAQIKKSSALINKVLGNPAKYFKFTIDGLSMTIPLESEDVRSLKCLPALIESETEFTVIAKTHSHKEVKTTRFFNQIQIINNEGHSFSLFYSSMMNSEMNKKKWEHKKTYNEGKIDVNVNTFGVDNTKIILSLVKKLWPAYDDLIARSRITVLDYTADIPKMFTPHLITTYAYRSLYRGFVKDGLFTGHQYGLKAQCPIKVYDKSAEQEGQYLRYTDYTRFEKTYRPAIRGNKKILISALETADFNFRGLRYYDPKLLIGMPDHVLHLLLEHGLDSGKCMLSTKDSINLKRRMDKHLIKLNKAQRFEIRDGLKSQLTNLKDLLLHPDS
;
A
#
# COMPACT_ATOMS: atom_id res chain seq x y z
N MET A 1 11.62 23.73 20.17
CA MET A 1 11.98 24.43 18.91
C MET A 1 10.84 24.22 17.93
N ASN A 2 10.15 25.29 17.52
CA ASN A 2 9.04 25.21 16.59
C ASN A 2 9.57 25.00 15.17
N ASN A 3 9.51 23.75 14.68
CA ASN A 3 9.84 23.39 13.29
C ASN A 3 8.75 23.94 12.35
N TYR A 4 8.77 25.24 12.09
CA TYR A 4 7.89 25.83 11.10
C TYR A 4 8.30 25.36 9.70
N CYS A 5 7.33 24.77 8.99
CA CYS A 5 7.51 24.38 7.60
C CYS A 5 7.81 25.62 6.74
N ASP A 6 8.79 25.56 5.84
CA ASP A 6 9.08 26.67 4.91
C ASP A 6 7.92 26.88 3.92
N THR A 7 7.03 27.83 4.23
CA THR A 7 5.85 28.14 3.42
C THR A 7 6.20 28.90 2.14
N ARG A 8 7.36 29.57 2.08
CA ARG A 8 7.75 30.38 0.91
C ARG A 8 7.86 29.54 -0.36
N ARG A 9 8.42 28.33 -0.23
CA ARG A 9 8.50 27.38 -1.36
C ARG A 9 7.10 26.91 -1.78
N ILE A 10 6.21 26.63 -0.82
CA ILE A 10 4.83 26.17 -1.08
C ILE A 10 3.97 27.28 -1.71
N LEU A 11 4.19 28.55 -1.36
CA LEU A 11 3.42 29.67 -1.89
C LEU A 11 4.00 30.25 -3.19
N ASN A 12 5.02 29.62 -3.77
CA ASN A 12 5.62 30.07 -5.02
C ASN A 12 4.60 29.98 -6.18
N LYS A 13 4.17 31.14 -6.70
CA LYS A 13 3.15 31.23 -7.76
C LYS A 13 3.50 30.47 -9.04
N ALA A 14 4.77 30.47 -9.46
CA ALA A 14 5.19 29.77 -10.67
C ALA A 14 5.10 28.26 -10.49
N GLN A 15 5.54 27.75 -9.34
CA GLN A 15 5.44 26.33 -9.00
C GLN A 15 3.99 25.89 -8.80
N ILE A 16 3.14 26.71 -8.18
CA ILE A 16 1.69 26.45 -8.06
C ILE A 16 1.05 26.29 -9.45
N LYS A 17 1.37 27.19 -10.40
CA LYS A 17 0.85 27.09 -11.78
C LYS A 17 1.30 25.80 -12.47
N LYS A 18 2.58 25.41 -12.29
CA LYS A 18 3.12 24.15 -12.84
C LYS A 18 2.39 22.92 -12.24
N SER A 19 2.23 22.87 -10.92
CA SER A 19 1.49 21.78 -10.26
C SER A 19 0.02 21.76 -10.66
N SER A 20 -0.61 22.92 -10.83
CA SER A 20 -2.00 23.04 -11.31
C SER A 20 -2.15 22.46 -12.71
N ALA A 21 -1.26 22.79 -13.65
CA ALA A 21 -1.27 22.20 -14.98
C ALA A 21 -1.06 20.68 -14.93
N LEU A 22 -0.15 20.21 -14.08
CA LEU A 22 0.14 18.77 -13.93
C LEU A 22 -1.06 18.01 -13.36
N ILE A 23 -1.64 18.45 -12.24
CA ILE A 23 -2.74 17.72 -11.60
C ILE A 23 -4.00 17.70 -12.46
N ASN A 24 -4.31 18.81 -13.16
CA ASN A 24 -5.43 18.83 -14.12
C ASN A 24 -5.18 17.91 -15.31
N LYS A 25 -3.93 17.79 -15.77
CA LYS A 25 -3.54 16.83 -16.82
C LYS A 25 -3.68 15.38 -16.34
N VAL A 26 -3.18 15.08 -15.14
CA VAL A 26 -3.23 13.73 -14.53
C VAL A 26 -4.67 13.31 -14.27
N LEU A 27 -5.46 14.15 -13.59
CA LEU A 27 -6.87 13.88 -13.29
C LEU A 27 -7.77 14.00 -14.53
N GLY A 28 -7.32 14.71 -15.56
CA GLY A 28 -7.97 14.83 -16.86
C GLY A 28 -7.94 13.54 -17.67
N ASN A 29 -6.83 12.80 -17.60
CA ASN A 29 -6.65 11.47 -18.19
C ASN A 29 -5.90 10.53 -17.22
N PRO A 30 -6.59 10.04 -16.17
CA PRO A 30 -6.01 9.18 -15.16
C PRO A 30 -5.29 7.96 -15.71
N ALA A 31 -5.89 7.27 -16.70
CA ALA A 31 -5.33 6.03 -17.25
C ALA A 31 -3.94 6.23 -17.86
N LYS A 32 -3.66 7.40 -18.43
CA LYS A 32 -2.37 7.71 -19.07
C LYS A 32 -1.29 8.15 -18.08
N TYR A 33 -1.67 8.79 -16.98
CA TYR A 33 -0.73 9.55 -16.15
C TYR A 33 -0.55 9.01 -14.73
N PHE A 34 -1.54 8.32 -14.17
CA PHE A 34 -1.30 7.57 -12.94
C PHE A 34 -0.53 6.30 -13.25
N LYS A 35 0.52 6.05 -12.47
CA LYS A 35 1.17 4.74 -12.43
C LYS A 35 0.61 3.97 -11.26
N PHE A 36 -0.29 3.04 -11.53
CA PHE A 36 -0.85 2.15 -10.51
C PHE A 36 0.04 0.94 -10.34
N THR A 37 0.30 0.54 -9.09
CA THR A 37 1.07 -0.66 -8.78
C THR A 37 0.54 -1.33 -7.51
N ILE A 38 0.82 -2.63 -7.36
CA ILE A 38 0.68 -3.34 -6.10
C ILE A 38 2.03 -3.29 -5.39
N ASP A 39 2.08 -2.61 -4.26
CA ASP A 39 3.32 -2.45 -3.49
C ASP A 39 3.51 -3.63 -2.56
N GLY A 40 2.50 -4.01 -1.77
CA GLY A 40 2.63 -5.07 -0.77
C GLY A 40 1.52 -6.10 -0.87
N LEU A 41 1.88 -7.38 -0.74
CA LEU A 41 0.95 -8.50 -0.63
C LEU A 41 1.29 -9.32 0.62
N SER A 42 0.27 -9.58 1.44
CA SER A 42 0.30 -10.62 2.46
C SER A 42 -0.94 -11.48 2.32
N MET A 43 -0.77 -12.80 2.25
CA MET A 43 -1.87 -13.76 2.11
C MET A 43 -1.64 -14.99 2.99
N THR A 44 -2.73 -15.58 3.49
CA THR A 44 -2.68 -16.88 4.18
C THR A 44 -3.13 -18.01 3.26
N ILE A 45 -2.45 -19.13 3.41
CA ILE A 45 -2.59 -20.33 2.59
C ILE A 45 -3.03 -21.47 3.51
N PRO A 46 -4.13 -22.18 3.21
CA PRO A 46 -4.42 -23.43 3.89
C PRO A 46 -3.37 -24.47 3.46
N LEU A 47 -2.63 -25.03 4.40
CA LEU A 47 -1.61 -26.05 4.13
C LEU A 47 -1.99 -27.37 4.79
N GLU A 48 -1.71 -28.47 4.09
CA GLU A 48 -1.75 -29.82 4.63
C GLU A 48 -0.39 -30.21 5.23
N SER A 49 -0.36 -31.32 5.98
CA SER A 49 0.88 -31.79 6.61
C SER A 49 1.94 -32.22 5.61
N GLU A 50 1.55 -32.60 4.40
CA GLU A 50 2.48 -32.91 3.31
C GLU A 50 3.07 -31.64 2.69
N ASP A 51 2.23 -30.63 2.43
CA ASP A 51 2.69 -29.31 1.95
C ASP A 51 3.72 -28.68 2.88
N VAL A 52 3.48 -28.77 4.20
CA VAL A 52 4.44 -28.26 5.21
C VAL A 52 5.73 -29.07 5.23
N ARG A 53 5.67 -30.38 4.97
CA ARG A 53 6.87 -31.21 4.90
C ARG A 53 7.70 -30.88 3.66
N SER A 54 7.07 -30.68 2.50
CA SER A 54 7.78 -30.35 1.26
C SER A 54 8.47 -28.98 1.33
N LEU A 55 7.92 -28.02 2.09
CA LEU A 55 8.58 -26.73 2.34
C LEU A 55 9.96 -26.84 3.01
N LYS A 56 10.26 -27.93 3.72
CA LYS A 56 11.60 -28.14 4.29
C LYS A 56 12.69 -28.30 3.21
N CYS A 57 12.31 -28.71 2.00
CA CYS A 57 13.20 -28.87 0.87
C CYS A 57 13.33 -27.58 0.03
N LEU A 58 12.45 -26.61 0.23
CA LEU A 58 12.42 -25.37 -0.55
C LEU A 58 13.73 -24.57 -0.49
N PRO A 59 14.41 -24.40 0.67
CA PRO A 59 15.68 -23.68 0.69
C PRO A 59 16.74 -24.27 -0.22
N ALA A 60 16.97 -25.58 -0.14
CA ALA A 60 17.94 -26.28 -0.97
C ALA A 60 17.58 -26.22 -2.46
N LEU A 61 16.28 -26.31 -2.79
CA LEU A 61 15.80 -26.17 -4.16
C LEU A 61 16.09 -24.77 -4.72
N ILE A 62 15.80 -23.72 -3.95
CA ILE A 62 16.06 -22.33 -4.36
C ILE A 62 17.56 -22.10 -4.55
N GLU A 63 18.39 -22.55 -3.60
CA GLU A 63 19.85 -22.43 -3.69
C GLU A 63 20.43 -23.19 -4.89
N SER A 64 19.80 -24.28 -5.33
CA SER A 64 20.25 -25.04 -6.52
C SER A 64 19.80 -24.44 -7.86
N GLU A 65 18.70 -23.69 -7.88
CA GLU A 65 18.09 -23.19 -9.13
C GLU A 65 18.26 -21.67 -9.31
N THR A 66 18.75 -20.95 -8.30
CA THR A 66 18.82 -19.48 -8.30
C THR A 66 20.03 -18.95 -7.57
N GLU A 67 20.33 -17.67 -7.75
CA GLU A 67 21.38 -16.95 -7.00
C GLU A 67 20.85 -16.28 -5.73
N PHE A 68 19.61 -16.56 -5.33
CA PHE A 68 19.01 -15.90 -4.17
C PHE A 68 19.65 -16.38 -2.86
N THR A 69 19.76 -15.45 -1.91
CA THR A 69 20.15 -15.81 -0.55
C THR A 69 18.91 -16.32 0.20
N VAL A 70 19.01 -17.49 0.81
CA VAL A 70 17.92 -18.09 1.58
C VAL A 70 18.26 -18.16 3.06
N ILE A 71 17.33 -17.73 3.90
CA ILE A 71 17.43 -17.78 5.36
C ILE A 71 16.24 -18.57 5.89
N ALA A 72 16.49 -19.78 6.37
CA ALA A 72 15.51 -20.56 7.12
C ALA A 72 15.62 -20.23 8.61
N LYS A 73 14.53 -19.76 9.22
CA LYS A 73 14.48 -19.36 10.63
C LYS A 73 13.38 -20.11 11.37
N THR A 74 13.72 -20.63 12.54
CA THR A 74 12.76 -21.09 13.56
C THR A 74 12.57 -19.99 14.60
N HIS A 75 11.33 -19.54 14.78
CA HIS A 75 10.97 -18.51 15.74
C HIS A 75 10.89 -19.06 17.16
N SER A 76 11.38 -18.26 18.11
CA SER A 76 11.17 -18.50 19.54
C SER A 76 9.69 -18.34 19.93
N HIS A 77 9.27 -18.93 21.05
CA HIS A 77 7.89 -18.79 21.54
C HIS A 77 7.42 -17.33 21.72
N LYS A 78 8.33 -16.40 22.05
CA LYS A 78 8.01 -14.97 22.16
C LYS A 78 7.70 -14.37 20.79
N GLU A 79 8.47 -14.73 19.76
CA GLU A 79 8.25 -14.27 18.39
C GLU A 79 6.97 -14.87 17.80
N VAL A 80 6.67 -16.15 18.09
CA VAL A 80 5.43 -16.82 17.66
C VAL A 80 4.18 -16.10 18.17
N LYS A 81 4.20 -15.48 19.36
CA LYS A 81 3.05 -14.66 19.83
C LYS A 81 2.75 -13.49 18.90
N THR A 82 3.76 -12.98 18.20
CA THR A 82 3.65 -11.85 17.27
C THR A 82 3.41 -12.32 15.84
N THR A 83 4.18 -13.29 15.35
CA THR A 83 4.10 -13.78 13.97
C THR A 83 2.96 -14.77 13.75
N ARG A 84 2.59 -15.53 14.79
CA ARG A 84 1.71 -16.71 14.77
C ARG A 84 2.28 -17.94 14.04
N PHE A 85 3.52 -17.87 13.58
CA PHE A 85 4.19 -18.95 12.85
C PHE A 85 5.49 -19.35 13.51
N PHE A 86 5.78 -20.65 13.52
CA PHE A 86 7.01 -21.19 14.09
C PHE A 86 8.20 -21.15 13.14
N ASN A 87 7.97 -21.24 11.83
CA ASN A 87 9.02 -21.27 10.84
C ASN A 87 8.82 -20.16 9.81
N GLN A 88 9.93 -19.65 9.29
CA GLN A 88 10.00 -18.70 8.20
C GLN A 88 11.11 -19.12 7.24
N ILE A 89 10.82 -19.11 5.95
CA ILE A 89 11.82 -19.10 4.89
C ILE A 89 11.81 -17.69 4.30
N GLN A 90 12.91 -16.97 4.47
CA GLN A 90 13.12 -15.65 3.90
C GLN A 90 14.07 -15.79 2.72
N ILE A 91 13.65 -15.30 1.57
CA ILE A 91 14.41 -15.34 0.33
C ILE A 91 14.74 -13.91 -0.04
N ILE A 92 16.02 -13.62 -0.27
CA ILE A 92 16.53 -12.27 -0.48
C ILE A 92 17.16 -12.21 -1.88
N ASN A 93 16.72 -11.25 -2.70
CA ASN A 93 17.28 -11.01 -4.02
C ASN A 93 18.61 -10.25 -3.93
N ASN A 94 19.30 -10.09 -5.06
CA ASN A 94 20.60 -9.40 -5.11
C ASN A 94 20.54 -7.91 -4.71
N GLU A 95 19.34 -7.34 -4.64
CA GLU A 95 19.08 -5.96 -4.21
C GLU A 95 18.72 -5.85 -2.71
N GLY A 96 18.72 -6.96 -1.98
CA GLY A 96 18.38 -6.99 -0.55
C GLY A 96 16.88 -6.96 -0.24
N HIS A 97 16.02 -7.07 -1.26
CA HIS A 97 14.56 -7.16 -1.08
C HIS A 97 14.16 -8.61 -0.78
N SER A 98 13.07 -8.80 -0.03
CA SER A 98 12.71 -10.14 0.45
C SER A 98 11.30 -10.61 0.09
N PHE A 99 11.21 -11.92 -0.16
CA PHE A 99 10.01 -12.73 -0.17
C PHE A 99 10.03 -13.61 1.08
N SER A 100 8.93 -13.67 1.83
CA SER A 100 8.86 -14.50 3.04
C SER A 100 7.70 -15.49 2.98
N LEU A 101 8.01 -16.74 3.29
CA LEU A 101 7.03 -17.80 3.52
C LEU A 101 7.07 -18.22 4.99
N PHE A 102 5.98 -17.98 5.70
CA PHE A 102 5.80 -18.41 7.08
C PHE A 102 4.92 -19.66 7.12
N TYR A 103 5.24 -20.59 8.00
CA TYR A 103 4.43 -21.78 8.21
C TYR A 103 4.62 -22.34 9.62
N SER A 104 3.64 -23.13 10.05
CA SER A 104 3.72 -23.88 11.29
C SER A 104 3.62 -25.36 10.96
N SER A 105 4.66 -26.13 11.26
CA SER A 105 4.53 -27.58 11.34
C SER A 105 3.91 -27.90 12.68
N MET A 106 2.60 -28.22 12.72
CA MET A 106 2.06 -28.95 13.86
C MET A 106 2.61 -30.38 13.84
N MET A 107 3.88 -30.55 14.19
CA MET A 107 4.45 -31.82 14.61
C MET A 107 4.63 -31.78 16.13
N ASN A 108 3.54 -32.12 16.84
CA ASN A 108 3.50 -32.97 18.04
C ASN A 108 2.24 -32.69 18.91
N SER A 109 1.17 -33.38 18.55
CA SER A 109 0.40 -34.36 19.35
C SER A 109 0.29 -34.34 20.89
N GLU A 110 0.88 -33.42 21.68
CA GLU A 110 0.81 -33.55 23.16
C GLU A 110 0.40 -32.29 23.94
N MET A 111 0.57 -31.07 23.44
CA MET A 111 0.27 -29.87 24.25
C MET A 111 -1.17 -29.33 24.18
N ASN A 112 -2.04 -29.83 23.29
CA ASN A 112 -3.36 -29.19 23.05
C ASN A 112 -4.56 -30.14 22.98
N LYS A 113 -4.47 -31.37 23.50
CA LYS A 113 -5.58 -32.34 23.47
C LYS A 113 -6.84 -31.91 24.23
N LYS A 114 -6.80 -30.89 25.11
CA LYS A 114 -7.96 -30.56 25.98
C LYS A 114 -8.83 -29.38 25.54
N LYS A 115 -8.62 -28.72 24.39
CA LYS A 115 -9.41 -27.50 24.05
C LYS A 115 -9.90 -27.35 22.61
N TRP A 116 -9.62 -28.27 21.70
CA TRP A 116 -9.81 -28.02 20.25
C TRP A 116 -10.42 -29.19 19.46
N GLU A 117 -11.24 -30.05 20.08
CA GLU A 117 -11.77 -31.28 19.45
C GLU A 117 -12.79 -31.07 18.31
N HIS A 118 -13.14 -29.83 17.92
CA HIS A 118 -14.15 -29.58 16.88
C HIS A 118 -13.73 -28.64 15.74
N LYS A 119 -12.43 -28.38 15.54
CA LYS A 119 -11.95 -27.69 14.33
C LYS A 119 -10.93 -28.54 13.61
N LYS A 120 -11.22 -28.99 12.39
CA LYS A 120 -10.20 -29.40 11.40
C LYS A 120 -9.16 -28.28 11.32
N THR A 121 -8.04 -28.43 12.02
CA THR A 121 -6.91 -27.49 11.99
C THR A 121 -6.10 -27.79 10.75
N TYR A 122 -6.38 -27.07 9.66
CA TYR A 122 -5.40 -26.92 8.59
C TYR A 122 -4.17 -26.22 9.18
N ASN A 123 -2.97 -26.64 8.77
CA ASN A 123 -1.81 -25.80 9.00
C ASN A 123 -2.04 -24.50 8.22
N GLU A 124 -1.70 -23.36 8.79
CA GLU A 124 -1.76 -22.09 8.06
C GLU A 124 -0.33 -21.75 7.61
N GLY A 125 -0.19 -21.44 6.33
CA GLY A 125 0.97 -20.75 5.79
C GLY A 125 0.65 -19.28 5.54
N LYS A 126 1.68 -18.46 5.41
CA LYS A 126 1.55 -17.07 4.96
C LYS A 126 2.66 -16.73 3.98
N ILE A 127 2.31 -16.06 2.88
CA ILE A 127 3.26 -15.36 2.01
C ILE A 127 3.21 -13.87 2.36
N ASP A 128 4.39 -13.23 2.40
CA ASP A 128 4.58 -11.79 2.52
C ASP A 128 5.63 -11.32 1.49
N VAL A 129 5.26 -10.42 0.60
CA VAL A 129 6.16 -9.91 -0.45
C VAL A 129 5.75 -8.50 -0.88
N ASN A 130 6.76 -7.65 -1.11
CA ASN A 130 6.58 -6.44 -1.91
C ASN A 130 6.93 -6.76 -3.36
N VAL A 131 5.92 -6.91 -4.22
CA VAL A 131 6.11 -7.37 -5.61
C VAL A 131 6.87 -6.34 -6.45
N ASN A 132 6.73 -5.05 -6.14
CA ASN A 132 7.45 -3.99 -6.84
C ASN A 132 8.95 -4.01 -6.57
N THR A 133 9.37 -4.23 -5.32
CA THR A 133 10.79 -4.18 -4.95
C THR A 133 11.45 -5.55 -5.05
N PHE A 134 10.77 -6.63 -4.66
CA PHE A 134 11.31 -7.98 -4.86
C PHE A 134 11.41 -8.32 -6.35
N GLY A 135 10.50 -7.76 -7.16
CA GLY A 135 10.44 -7.95 -8.61
C GLY A 135 9.42 -9.00 -9.01
N VAL A 136 8.67 -8.73 -10.08
CA VAL A 136 7.64 -9.65 -10.61
C VAL A 136 8.28 -10.96 -11.04
N ASP A 137 9.39 -10.91 -11.79
CA ASP A 137 10.06 -12.11 -12.31
C ASP A 137 10.67 -12.95 -11.18
N ASN A 138 11.29 -12.31 -10.18
CA ASN A 138 11.77 -13.01 -9.00
C ASN A 138 10.63 -13.67 -8.23
N THR A 139 9.49 -12.98 -8.12
CA THR A 139 8.27 -13.54 -7.50
C THR A 139 7.77 -14.75 -8.29
N LYS A 140 7.73 -14.68 -9.63
CA LYS A 140 7.37 -15.81 -10.50
C LYS A 140 8.27 -17.01 -10.26
N ILE A 141 9.59 -16.81 -10.24
CA ILE A 141 10.57 -17.88 -10.01
C ILE A 141 10.27 -18.60 -8.69
N ILE A 142 10.15 -17.86 -7.58
CA ILE A 142 9.88 -18.46 -6.27
C ILE A 142 8.54 -19.20 -6.24
N LEU A 143 7.48 -18.60 -6.78
CA LEU A 143 6.17 -19.24 -6.82
C LEU A 143 6.16 -20.50 -7.70
N SER A 144 6.93 -20.52 -8.79
CA SER A 144 7.12 -21.70 -9.64
C SER A 144 7.84 -22.83 -8.89
N LEU A 145 8.86 -22.51 -8.10
CA LEU A 145 9.55 -23.49 -7.23
C LEU A 145 8.64 -24.03 -6.13
N VAL A 146 7.82 -23.18 -5.52
CA VAL A 146 6.79 -23.61 -4.56
C VAL A 146 5.77 -24.52 -5.24
N LYS A 147 5.35 -24.21 -6.47
CA LYS A 147 4.44 -25.03 -7.27
C LYS A 147 5.00 -26.40 -7.58
N LYS A 148 6.30 -26.52 -7.91
CA LYS A 148 6.98 -27.83 -8.08
C LYS A 148 6.88 -28.71 -6.82
N LEU A 149 6.82 -28.11 -5.63
CA LEU A 149 6.75 -28.83 -4.34
C LEU A 149 5.33 -29.14 -3.87
N TRP A 150 4.31 -28.50 -4.44
CA TRP A 150 2.91 -28.65 -4.03
C TRP A 150 2.05 -29.16 -5.20
N PRO A 151 1.73 -30.47 -5.24
CA PRO A 151 0.87 -31.03 -6.29
C PRO A 151 -0.51 -30.35 -6.38
N ALA A 152 -1.02 -29.84 -5.26
CA ALA A 152 -2.30 -29.13 -5.17
C ALA A 152 -2.16 -27.60 -5.19
N TYR A 153 -1.03 -27.05 -5.68
CA TYR A 153 -0.73 -25.62 -5.62
C TYR A 153 -1.90 -24.72 -6.06
N ASP A 154 -2.45 -24.96 -7.25
CA ASP A 154 -3.51 -24.12 -7.83
C ASP A 154 -4.75 -24.05 -6.90
N ASP A 155 -5.16 -25.20 -6.34
CA ASP A 155 -6.27 -25.29 -5.38
C ASP A 155 -5.95 -24.63 -4.03
N LEU A 156 -4.71 -24.71 -3.56
CA LEU A 156 -4.27 -24.05 -2.32
C LEU A 156 -4.28 -22.52 -2.49
N ILE A 157 -3.72 -22.01 -3.59
CA ILE A 157 -3.67 -20.58 -3.89
C ILE A 157 -5.07 -20.02 -4.18
N ALA A 158 -5.92 -20.72 -4.94
CA ALA A 158 -7.30 -20.29 -5.21
C ALA A 158 -8.13 -20.14 -3.92
N ARG A 159 -7.88 -20.99 -2.91
CA ARG A 159 -8.53 -20.94 -1.59
C ARG A 159 -7.82 -20.01 -0.59
N SER A 160 -6.68 -19.45 -0.97
CA SER A 160 -5.90 -18.54 -0.13
C SER A 160 -6.60 -17.20 0.04
N ARG A 161 -6.26 -16.51 1.14
CA ARG A 161 -6.91 -15.28 1.55
C ARG A 161 -5.90 -14.16 1.63
N ILE A 162 -6.21 -13.05 0.99
CA ILE A 162 -5.44 -11.82 1.23
C ILE A 162 -5.70 -11.37 2.66
N THR A 163 -4.64 -10.99 3.35
CA THR A 163 -4.67 -10.44 4.71
C THR A 163 -4.26 -8.97 4.71
N VAL A 164 -3.33 -8.60 3.83
CA VAL A 164 -2.95 -7.21 3.54
C VAL A 164 -2.71 -7.06 2.05
N LEU A 165 -3.21 -5.98 1.47
CA LEU A 165 -2.85 -5.53 0.13
C LEU A 165 -2.56 -4.04 0.17
N ASP A 166 -1.35 -3.64 -0.18
CA ASP A 166 -0.95 -2.26 -0.35
C ASP A 166 -0.92 -1.94 -1.83
N TYR A 167 -1.70 -0.95 -2.26
CA TYR A 167 -1.72 -0.47 -3.64
C TYR A 167 -1.42 1.01 -3.67
N THR A 168 -0.79 1.42 -4.77
CA THR A 168 -0.32 2.79 -4.94
C THR A 168 -0.76 3.38 -6.25
N ALA A 169 -0.77 4.71 -6.29
CA ALA A 169 -0.85 5.48 -7.51
C ALA A 169 0.17 6.61 -7.44
N ASP A 170 1.04 6.69 -8.43
CA ASP A 170 2.12 7.66 -8.44
C ASP A 170 1.89 8.78 -9.45
N ILE A 171 2.35 9.99 -9.10
CA ILE A 171 2.41 11.16 -9.97
C ILE A 171 3.85 11.69 -10.02
N PRO A 172 4.61 11.36 -11.08
CA PRO A 172 5.95 11.90 -11.27
C PRO A 172 5.94 13.41 -11.48
N LYS A 173 6.99 14.11 -11.02
CA LYS A 173 7.18 15.56 -11.11
C LYS A 173 6.15 16.40 -10.32
N MET A 174 5.33 15.76 -9.48
CA MET A 174 4.39 16.46 -8.61
C MET A 174 5.10 16.91 -7.34
N PHE A 175 5.01 18.20 -7.05
CA PHE A 175 5.48 18.75 -5.78
C PHE A 175 4.44 18.43 -4.70
N THR A 176 4.77 17.52 -3.79
CA THR A 176 3.82 16.93 -2.82
C THR A 176 3.00 17.95 -2.01
N PRO A 177 3.55 19.08 -1.52
CA PRO A 177 2.75 20.09 -0.83
C PRO A 177 1.61 20.70 -1.65
N HIS A 178 1.68 20.64 -2.98
CA HIS A 178 0.62 21.10 -3.87
C HIS A 178 -0.47 20.04 -4.12
N LEU A 179 -0.31 18.81 -3.64
CA LEU A 179 -1.34 17.80 -3.77
C LEU A 179 -2.36 17.93 -2.65
N ILE A 180 -3.32 18.83 -2.85
CA ILE A 180 -4.30 19.21 -1.84
C ILE A 180 -5.53 18.30 -1.94
N THR A 181 -5.83 17.61 -0.85
CA THR A 181 -6.97 16.68 -0.80
C THR A 181 -7.86 16.88 0.44
N THR A 182 -9.07 16.34 0.37
CA THR A 182 -9.85 15.96 1.57
C THR A 182 -10.33 14.52 1.44
N TYR A 183 -10.84 13.96 2.54
CA TYR A 183 -11.34 12.58 2.57
C TYR A 183 -12.74 12.51 3.18
N ALA A 184 -13.70 11.96 2.42
CA ALA A 184 -15.12 12.00 2.74
C ALA A 184 -15.51 11.31 4.06
N TYR A 185 -14.68 10.39 4.57
CA TYR A 185 -15.00 9.55 5.72
C TYR A 185 -14.52 10.12 7.07
N ARG A 186 -14.37 11.46 7.18
CA ARG A 186 -14.00 12.20 8.41
C ARG A 186 -12.94 11.49 9.25
N SER A 187 -11.86 11.06 8.58
CA SER A 187 -10.80 10.29 9.22
C SER A 187 -9.75 11.24 9.82
N LEU A 188 -9.10 10.82 10.90
CA LEU A 188 -8.02 11.59 11.53
C LEU A 188 -6.97 11.98 10.49
N TYR A 189 -6.62 13.27 10.44
CA TYR A 189 -5.57 13.79 9.57
C TYR A 189 -4.25 13.86 10.33
N ARG A 190 -3.15 13.58 9.64
CA ARG A 190 -1.80 13.82 10.16
C ARG A 190 -0.87 14.24 9.03
N GLY A 191 -0.22 15.40 9.16
CA GLY A 191 0.86 15.83 8.29
C GLY A 191 2.18 15.10 8.60
N PHE A 192 3.01 14.96 7.57
CA PHE A 192 4.38 14.45 7.65
C PHE A 192 5.34 15.62 7.44
N VAL A 193 6.28 15.78 8.36
CA VAL A 193 7.32 16.80 8.30
C VAL A 193 8.67 16.11 8.52
N LYS A 194 9.61 16.31 7.61
CA LYS A 194 10.99 15.84 7.69
C LYS A 194 11.91 17.03 7.44
N ASP A 195 12.86 17.26 8.34
CA ASP A 195 13.84 18.36 8.24
C ASP A 195 13.20 19.74 8.03
N GLY A 196 12.07 20.00 8.69
CA GLY A 196 11.32 21.26 8.54
C GLY A 196 10.60 21.42 7.20
N LEU A 197 10.49 20.37 6.39
CA LEU A 197 9.74 20.36 5.13
C LEU A 197 8.52 19.45 5.23
N PHE A 198 7.38 19.92 4.75
CA PHE A 198 6.18 19.10 4.61
C PHE A 198 6.39 18.07 3.49
N THR A 199 6.37 16.80 3.85
CA THR A 199 6.61 15.68 2.93
C THR A 199 5.36 14.88 2.62
N GLY A 200 4.20 15.24 3.17
CA GLY A 200 2.93 14.57 2.87
C GLY A 200 1.95 14.56 4.03
N HIS A 201 0.92 13.73 3.92
CA HIS A 201 -0.12 13.55 4.91
C HIS A 201 -0.76 12.17 4.86
N GLN A 202 -1.54 11.84 5.89
CA GLN A 202 -2.40 10.67 5.92
C GLN A 202 -3.80 10.98 6.44
N TYR A 203 -4.77 10.20 5.95
CA TYR A 203 -6.12 10.10 6.51
C TYR A 203 -6.33 8.72 7.12
N GLY A 204 -6.83 8.71 8.36
CA GLY A 204 -7.09 7.50 9.13
C GLY A 204 -5.90 7.03 9.95
N LEU A 205 -6.17 6.16 10.93
CA LEU A 205 -5.14 5.55 11.75
C LEU A 205 -4.46 4.40 11.00
N LYS A 206 -3.18 4.12 11.32
CA LYS A 206 -2.43 2.98 10.75
C LYS A 206 -3.17 1.64 10.92
N ALA A 207 -3.85 1.46 12.06
CA ALA A 207 -4.66 0.29 12.34
C ALA A 207 -5.95 0.22 11.51
N GLN A 208 -6.35 1.28 10.82
CA GLN A 208 -7.67 1.42 10.15
C GLN A 208 -7.57 1.53 8.62
N CYS A 209 -6.53 0.97 7.99
CA CYS A 209 -6.34 1.03 6.53
C CYS A 209 -6.23 2.49 6.04
N PRO A 210 -5.17 3.22 6.43
CA PRO A 210 -5.05 4.64 6.12
C PRO A 210 -4.85 4.87 4.62
N ILE A 211 -5.12 6.10 4.19
CA ILE A 211 -4.66 6.61 2.89
C ILE A 211 -3.54 7.58 3.16
N LYS A 212 -2.37 7.33 2.58
CA LYS A 212 -1.22 8.24 2.66
C LYS A 212 -1.00 8.92 1.32
N VAL A 213 -0.52 10.13 1.39
CA VAL A 213 -0.08 10.94 0.26
C VAL A 213 1.27 11.52 0.64
N TYR A 214 2.34 11.17 -0.03
CA TYR A 214 3.67 11.59 0.41
C TYR A 214 4.69 11.67 -0.72
N ASP A 215 5.78 12.36 -0.44
CA ASP A 215 6.95 12.49 -1.30
C ASP A 215 7.80 11.23 -1.24
N LYS A 216 7.67 10.38 -2.26
CA LYS A 216 8.41 9.12 -2.36
C LYS A 216 9.90 9.37 -2.62
N SER A 217 10.24 10.43 -3.33
CA SER A 217 11.64 10.81 -3.55
C SER A 217 12.30 11.18 -2.22
N ALA A 218 11.64 11.96 -1.36
CA ALA A 218 12.16 12.31 -0.05
C ALA A 218 12.23 11.11 0.93
N GLU A 219 11.34 10.12 0.76
CA GLU A 219 11.43 8.85 1.48
C GLU A 219 12.66 8.05 1.05
N GLN A 220 12.96 8.03 -0.25
CA GLN A 220 14.07 7.30 -0.89
C GLN A 220 15.34 8.16 -1.02
N GLU A 221 15.62 8.96 0.01
CA GLU A 221 16.88 9.72 0.14
C GLU A 221 17.15 10.75 -0.98
N GLY A 222 16.10 11.26 -1.62
CA GLY A 222 16.14 12.44 -2.48
C GLY A 222 15.74 12.18 -3.94
N GLN A 223 15.73 10.92 -4.40
CA GLN A 223 15.28 10.57 -5.75
C GLN A 223 14.56 9.23 -5.79
N TYR A 224 13.56 9.13 -6.66
CA TYR A 224 12.90 7.86 -6.98
C TYR A 224 12.62 7.78 -8.48
N LEU A 225 13.05 6.68 -9.12
CA LEU A 225 12.96 6.49 -10.58
C LEU A 225 13.46 7.71 -11.40
N ARG A 226 14.57 8.33 -10.95
CA ARG A 226 15.19 9.55 -11.52
C ARG A 226 14.39 10.85 -11.34
N TYR A 227 13.34 10.85 -10.54
CA TYR A 227 12.57 12.06 -10.20
C TYR A 227 12.94 12.60 -8.82
N THR A 228 13.16 13.90 -8.74
CA THR A 228 13.38 14.63 -7.48
C THR A 228 12.06 15.05 -6.82
N ASP A 229 11.00 15.23 -7.62
CA ASP A 229 9.63 15.46 -7.16
C ASP A 229 8.81 14.23 -7.58
N TYR A 230 8.32 13.46 -6.61
CA TYR A 230 7.53 12.26 -6.89
C TYR A 230 6.51 12.01 -5.79
N THR A 231 5.23 12.23 -6.10
CA THR A 231 4.17 12.05 -5.11
C THR A 231 3.50 10.68 -5.27
N ARG A 232 3.40 9.94 -4.17
CA ARG A 232 2.72 8.65 -4.09
C ARG A 232 1.43 8.77 -3.29
N PHE A 233 0.34 8.22 -3.82
CA PHE A 233 -0.81 7.79 -3.05
C PHE A 233 -0.62 6.34 -2.65
N GLU A 234 -0.81 6.00 -1.38
CA GLU A 234 -0.72 4.64 -0.88
C GLU A 234 -1.95 4.34 -0.04
N LYS A 235 -2.56 3.17 -0.28
CA LYS A 235 -3.68 2.71 0.53
C LYS A 235 -3.49 1.25 0.87
N THR A 236 -3.49 0.98 2.17
CA THR A 236 -3.49 -0.38 2.72
C THR A 236 -4.91 -0.88 2.79
N TYR A 237 -5.16 -2.08 2.32
CA TYR A 237 -6.41 -2.80 2.51
C TYR A 237 -6.20 -4.02 3.41
N ARG A 238 -7.03 -4.14 4.45
CA ARG A 238 -7.05 -5.28 5.38
C ARG A 238 -8.49 -5.79 5.50
N PRO A 239 -8.84 -6.92 4.87
CA PRO A 239 -10.23 -7.41 4.86
C PRO A 239 -10.82 -7.59 6.25
N ALA A 240 -10.03 -8.15 7.19
CA ALA A 240 -10.47 -8.41 8.56
C ALA A 240 -10.96 -7.14 9.31
N ILE A 241 -10.42 -5.97 8.98
CA ILE A 241 -10.78 -4.69 9.63
C ILE A 241 -12.04 -4.10 9.02
N ARG A 242 -12.39 -4.49 7.79
CA ARG A 242 -13.53 -3.97 7.02
C ARG A 242 -14.79 -4.84 7.11
N GLY A 243 -14.80 -5.88 7.96
CA GLY A 243 -15.94 -6.81 8.11
C GLY A 243 -16.11 -7.80 6.96
N ASN A 244 -15.47 -7.58 5.80
CA ASN A 244 -15.35 -8.57 4.73
C ASN A 244 -14.36 -9.65 5.15
N LYS A 245 -14.89 -10.77 5.66
CA LYS A 245 -14.06 -11.80 6.30
C LYS A 245 -13.03 -12.44 5.36
N LYS A 246 -13.18 -12.36 4.03
CA LYS A 246 -12.32 -13.04 3.05
C LYS A 246 -12.34 -12.30 1.71
N ILE A 247 -11.19 -11.83 1.22
CA ILE A 247 -10.96 -11.71 -0.22
C ILE A 247 -10.14 -12.93 -0.59
N LEU A 248 -10.78 -13.88 -1.27
CA LEU A 248 -10.08 -14.98 -1.91
C LEU A 248 -9.31 -14.45 -3.11
N ILE A 249 -8.18 -15.06 -3.43
CA ILE A 249 -7.43 -14.74 -4.67
C ILE A 249 -8.35 -14.86 -5.89
N SER A 250 -9.23 -15.87 -5.92
CA SER A 250 -10.23 -16.05 -6.98
C SER A 250 -11.19 -14.87 -7.15
N ALA A 251 -11.42 -14.07 -6.10
CA ALA A 251 -12.34 -12.93 -6.11
C ALA A 251 -11.62 -11.57 -6.21
N LEU A 252 -10.31 -11.54 -6.41
CA LEU A 252 -9.49 -10.33 -6.34
C LEU A 252 -9.96 -9.23 -7.32
N GLU A 253 -10.35 -9.63 -8.53
CA GLU A 253 -10.82 -8.75 -9.60
C GLU A 253 -12.20 -8.12 -9.36
N THR A 254 -12.97 -8.64 -8.39
CA THR A 254 -14.31 -8.15 -8.03
C THR A 254 -14.27 -7.17 -6.87
N ALA A 255 -13.13 -7.06 -6.18
CA ALA A 255 -13.00 -6.19 -5.04
C ALA A 255 -12.83 -4.72 -5.48
N ASP A 256 -13.57 -3.81 -4.82
CA ASP A 256 -13.60 -2.39 -5.13
C ASP A 256 -12.38 -1.66 -4.53
N PHE A 257 -11.18 -1.97 -5.03
CA PHE A 257 -9.96 -1.26 -4.67
C PHE A 257 -9.88 0.06 -5.43
N ASN A 258 -9.87 1.16 -4.69
CA ASN A 258 -9.82 2.50 -5.24
C ASN A 258 -9.43 3.51 -4.16
N PHE A 259 -9.18 4.74 -4.57
CA PHE A 259 -9.02 5.89 -3.68
C PHE A 259 -10.36 6.61 -3.41
N ARG A 260 -11.48 5.86 -3.40
CA ARG A 260 -12.83 6.44 -3.19
C ARG A 260 -12.89 7.23 -1.90
N GLY A 261 -13.54 8.39 -1.99
CA GLY A 261 -13.68 9.33 -0.88
C GLY A 261 -12.64 10.45 -0.91
N LEU A 262 -11.53 10.31 -1.65
CA LEU A 262 -10.64 11.44 -1.88
C LEU A 262 -11.32 12.49 -2.76
N ARG A 263 -11.17 13.75 -2.36
CA ARG A 263 -11.48 14.92 -3.17
C ARG A 263 -10.19 15.66 -3.45
N TYR A 264 -10.06 16.20 -4.65
CA TYR A 264 -8.86 16.88 -5.11
C TYR A 264 -9.17 18.35 -5.32
N TYR A 265 -8.22 19.21 -4.95
CA TYR A 265 -8.32 20.65 -5.16
C TYR A 265 -7.18 21.12 -6.05
N ASP A 266 -7.48 22.07 -6.94
CA ASP A 266 -6.46 22.73 -7.74
C ASP A 266 -5.50 23.51 -6.82
N PRO A 267 -4.17 23.33 -6.95
CA PRO A 267 -3.16 24.07 -6.19
C PRO A 267 -3.32 25.59 -6.23
N LYS A 268 -3.99 26.13 -7.25
CA LYS A 268 -4.35 27.55 -7.32
C LYS A 268 -5.14 28.05 -6.11
N LEU A 269 -5.75 27.14 -5.33
CA LEU A 269 -6.33 27.43 -4.01
C LEU A 269 -5.36 28.20 -3.09
N LEU A 270 -4.05 27.91 -3.19
CA LEU A 270 -2.99 28.50 -2.37
C LEU A 270 -2.56 29.91 -2.81
N ILE A 271 -2.98 30.40 -3.99
CA ILE A 271 -2.54 31.71 -4.48
C ILE A 271 -3.08 32.82 -3.56
N GLY A 272 -2.17 33.55 -2.92
CA GLY A 272 -2.52 34.58 -1.94
C GLY A 272 -3.17 34.01 -0.67
N MET A 273 -2.84 32.76 -0.31
CA MET A 273 -3.17 32.20 0.99
C MET A 273 -2.29 32.86 2.06
N PRO A 274 -2.84 33.34 3.18
CA PRO A 274 -2.04 33.79 4.32
C PRO A 274 -1.22 32.64 4.92
N ASP A 275 -0.01 32.93 5.40
CA ASP A 275 0.90 31.92 5.98
C ASP A 275 0.28 31.19 7.18
N HIS A 276 -0.41 31.92 8.08
CA HIS A 276 -1.06 31.31 9.25
C HIS A 276 -2.15 30.32 8.87
N VAL A 277 -2.88 30.58 7.77
CA VAL A 277 -3.86 29.65 7.23
C VAL A 277 -3.15 28.42 6.67
N LEU A 278 -2.10 28.61 5.87
CA LEU A 278 -1.34 27.49 5.30
C LEU A 278 -0.76 26.59 6.40
N HIS A 279 -0.18 27.14 7.47
CA HIS A 279 0.33 26.33 8.59
C HIS A 279 -0.74 25.44 9.20
N LEU A 280 -1.93 25.97 9.50
CA LEU A 280 -3.04 25.19 10.02
C LEU A 280 -3.50 24.09 9.04
N LEU A 281 -3.44 24.36 7.73
CA LEU A 281 -3.79 23.37 6.71
C LEU A 281 -2.77 22.23 6.64
N LEU A 282 -1.47 22.53 6.76
CA LEU A 282 -0.42 21.50 6.75
C LEU A 282 -0.53 20.61 8.00
N GLU A 283 -0.86 21.20 9.16
CA GLU A 283 -0.94 20.50 10.44
C GLU A 283 -2.24 19.69 10.61
N HIS A 284 -3.38 20.27 10.23
CA HIS A 284 -4.70 19.72 10.54
C HIS A 284 -5.53 19.32 9.30
N GLY A 285 -5.05 19.63 8.10
CA GLY A 285 -5.78 19.40 6.86
C GLY A 285 -6.91 20.40 6.64
N LEU A 286 -7.52 20.38 5.45
CA LEU A 286 -8.55 21.34 5.05
C LEU A 286 -9.82 21.28 5.92
N ASP A 287 -10.32 20.09 6.25
CA ASP A 287 -11.60 19.96 6.95
C ASP A 287 -11.51 20.42 8.41
N SER A 288 -10.50 19.95 9.16
CA SER A 288 -10.30 20.34 10.56
C SER A 288 -9.69 21.74 10.68
N GLY A 289 -8.70 22.08 9.86
CA GLY A 289 -8.04 23.38 9.90
C GLY A 289 -9.01 24.53 9.67
N LYS A 290 -10.00 24.37 8.78
CA LYS A 290 -11.07 25.36 8.56
C LYS A 290 -11.88 25.67 9.82
N CYS A 291 -12.07 24.70 10.71
CA CYS A 291 -12.80 24.88 11.97
C CYS A 291 -11.98 25.59 13.05
N MET A 292 -10.66 25.71 12.86
CA MET A 292 -9.72 26.37 13.78
C MET A 292 -9.41 27.81 13.34
N LEU A 293 -9.91 28.23 12.19
CA LEU A 293 -9.73 29.58 11.65
C LEU A 293 -10.73 30.57 12.24
N SER A 294 -10.35 31.85 12.21
CA SER A 294 -11.30 32.96 12.41
C SER A 294 -12.49 32.84 11.45
N THR A 295 -13.66 33.37 11.81
CA THR A 295 -14.87 33.32 10.96
C THR A 295 -14.60 33.86 9.56
N LYS A 296 -13.84 34.97 9.44
CA LYS A 296 -13.48 35.58 8.17
C LYS A 296 -12.61 34.65 7.31
N ASP A 297 -11.55 34.08 7.89
CA ASP A 297 -10.63 33.20 7.18
C ASP A 297 -11.31 31.88 6.81
N SER A 298 -12.15 31.34 7.69
CA SER A 298 -12.93 30.13 7.46
C SER A 298 -13.90 30.30 6.26
N ILE A 299 -14.62 31.43 6.18
CA ILE A 299 -15.50 31.75 5.04
C ILE A 299 -14.68 31.89 3.75
N ASN A 300 -13.55 32.60 3.80
CA ASN A 300 -12.69 32.79 2.64
C ASN A 300 -12.10 31.47 2.14
N LEU A 301 -11.61 30.62 3.04
CA LEU A 301 -11.11 29.29 2.70
C LEU A 301 -12.22 28.42 2.09
N LYS A 302 -13.42 28.42 2.67
CA LYS A 302 -14.57 27.68 2.11
C LYS A 302 -14.87 28.11 0.68
N ARG A 303 -14.96 29.41 0.41
CA ARG A 303 -15.18 29.94 -0.96
C ARG A 303 -14.07 29.50 -1.93
N ARG A 304 -12.80 29.50 -1.48
CA ARG A 304 -11.67 29.01 -2.28
C ARG A 304 -11.77 27.52 -2.55
N MET A 305 -12.11 26.71 -1.55
CA MET A 305 -12.33 25.26 -1.70
C MET A 305 -13.41 24.96 -2.72
N ASP A 306 -14.55 25.65 -2.64
CA ASP A 306 -15.67 25.47 -3.57
C ASP A 306 -15.28 25.84 -5.01
N LYS A 307 -14.52 26.94 -5.19
CA LYS A 307 -14.01 27.40 -6.49
C LYS A 307 -12.98 26.45 -7.11
N HIS A 308 -12.10 25.88 -6.29
CA HIS A 308 -10.95 25.09 -6.75
C HIS A 308 -11.14 23.57 -6.62
N LEU A 309 -12.32 23.10 -6.26
CA LEU A 309 -12.64 21.68 -6.24
C LEU A 309 -12.58 21.10 -7.66
N ILE A 310 -11.73 20.09 -7.87
CA ILE A 310 -11.64 19.36 -9.13
C ILE A 310 -12.75 18.30 -9.16
N LYS A 311 -13.75 18.51 -10.02
CA LYS A 311 -14.87 17.58 -10.18
C LYS A 311 -14.53 16.50 -11.22
N LEU A 312 -14.16 15.32 -10.74
CA LEU A 312 -13.99 14.16 -11.62
C LEU A 312 -15.34 13.69 -12.17
N ASN A 313 -15.43 13.56 -13.49
CA ASN A 313 -16.59 12.98 -14.17
C ASN A 313 -16.65 11.46 -13.97
N LYS A 314 -17.72 10.82 -14.46
CA LYS A 314 -17.91 9.37 -14.32
C LYS A 314 -16.77 8.58 -14.99
N ALA A 315 -16.40 8.93 -16.22
CA ALA A 315 -15.35 8.26 -16.99
C ALA A 315 -13.98 8.30 -16.29
N GLN A 316 -13.55 9.46 -15.81
CA GLN A 316 -12.28 9.62 -15.08
C GLN A 316 -12.23 8.77 -13.80
N ARG A 317 -13.36 8.64 -13.08
CA ARG A 317 -13.44 7.76 -11.90
C ARG A 317 -13.34 6.29 -12.29
N PHE A 318 -13.93 5.90 -13.42
CA PHE A 318 -13.78 4.54 -13.96
C PHE A 318 -12.34 4.25 -14.37
N GLU A 319 -11.67 5.17 -15.06
CA GLU A 319 -10.26 5.01 -15.45
C GLU A 319 -9.33 4.78 -14.25
N ILE A 320 -9.51 5.52 -13.14
CA ILE A 320 -8.74 5.29 -11.90
C ILE A 320 -8.99 3.88 -11.35
N ARG A 321 -10.25 3.44 -11.36
CA ARG A 321 -10.63 2.12 -10.86
C ARG A 321 -10.08 1.00 -11.75
N ASP A 322 -10.23 1.15 -13.06
CA ASP A 322 -9.86 0.12 -14.03
C ASP A 322 -8.32 -0.01 -14.14
N GLY A 323 -7.57 1.09 -13.95
CA GLY A 323 -6.12 1.03 -13.80
C GLY A 323 -5.66 0.16 -12.63
N LEU A 324 -6.29 0.30 -11.46
CA LEU A 324 -6.04 -0.60 -10.31
C LEU A 324 -6.51 -2.03 -10.59
N LYS A 325 -7.66 -2.20 -11.24
CA LYS A 325 -8.20 -3.52 -11.57
C LYS A 325 -7.24 -4.31 -12.46
N SER A 326 -6.62 -3.67 -13.46
CA SER A 326 -5.61 -4.32 -14.29
C SER A 326 -4.42 -4.83 -13.47
N GLN A 327 -3.94 -4.06 -12.50
CA GLN A 327 -2.83 -4.50 -11.63
C GLN A 327 -3.23 -5.69 -10.74
N LEU A 328 -4.49 -5.74 -10.31
CA LEU A 328 -5.02 -6.86 -9.53
C LEU A 328 -5.18 -8.12 -10.37
N THR A 329 -5.59 -7.98 -11.64
CA THR A 329 -5.61 -9.10 -12.59
C THR A 329 -4.20 -9.66 -12.78
N ASN A 330 -3.21 -8.79 -13.03
CA ASN A 330 -1.81 -9.21 -13.16
C ASN A 330 -1.30 -9.92 -11.89
N LEU A 331 -1.68 -9.44 -10.70
CA LEU A 331 -1.33 -10.10 -9.44
C LEU A 331 -2.01 -11.46 -9.29
N LYS A 332 -3.29 -11.58 -9.67
CA LYS A 332 -4.01 -12.86 -9.65
C LYS A 332 -3.35 -13.86 -10.58
N ASP A 333 -3.00 -13.45 -11.79
CA ASP A 333 -2.34 -14.30 -12.79
C ASP A 333 -0.94 -14.71 -12.31
N LEU A 334 -0.17 -13.79 -11.73
CA LEU A 334 1.13 -14.09 -11.09
C LEU A 334 1.02 -15.18 -10.01
N LEU A 335 -0.05 -15.14 -9.21
CA LEU A 335 -0.25 -16.08 -8.10
C LEU A 335 -0.78 -17.44 -8.56
N LEU A 336 -1.69 -17.48 -9.52
CA LEU A 336 -2.32 -18.74 -9.99
C LEU A 336 -1.52 -19.43 -11.10
N HIS A 337 -0.79 -18.66 -11.90
CA HIS A 337 -0.09 -19.14 -13.08
C HIS A 337 1.35 -18.58 -13.12
N PRO A 338 2.19 -18.88 -12.10
CA PRO A 338 3.55 -18.34 -12.04
C PRO A 338 4.45 -18.79 -13.20
N ASP A 339 4.09 -19.88 -13.89
CA ASP A 339 4.81 -20.44 -15.05
C ASP A 339 4.43 -19.77 -16.39
N SER A 340 3.50 -18.81 -16.39
CA SER A 340 2.97 -18.15 -17.61
C SER A 340 3.71 -16.90 -18.06
#